data_AF-A0A183CY69-F1
#
_entry.id   AF-A0A183CY69-F1
#
_cell.length_a   1.000
_cell.length_b   1.000
_cell.length_c   1.000
_cell.angle_alpha   90.00
_cell.angle_beta   90.00
_cell.angle_gamma   90.00
#
_symmetry.space_group_name_H-M   'P 1'
#
loop_
_entity.id
_entity.type
_entity.pdbx_description
1 polymer ?
#
loop_
_entity_poly.entity_id
_entity_poly.type
_entity_poly.pdbx_seq_one_letter_code
_entity_poly.pdbx_strand_id
1 'polypeptide(L)'
;MLIGTCFGMNVGYPINPARDLGPRLFSLVVYGKEVFTHPYRTWFLVPIIAPMTGAMVFGWAYHICAGMHIPDDEDSEGNDTARDVRTA
;
A
#
# COMPACT_ATOMS: atom_id res chain seq x y z
N MET A 1 -8.12 -5.86 -9.48
CA MET A 1 -8.02 -7.14 -10.22
C MET A 1 -6.94 -7.11 -11.29
N LEU A 2 -6.82 -6.04 -12.08
CA LEU A 2 -5.85 -5.91 -13.17
C LEU A 2 -4.38 -6.19 -12.78
N ILE A 3 -3.91 -5.64 -11.65
CA ILE A 3 -2.52 -5.88 -11.22
C ILE A 3 -2.30 -7.34 -10.78
N GLY A 4 -3.32 -7.99 -10.20
CA GLY A 4 -3.26 -9.40 -9.83
C GLY A 4 -3.28 -10.35 -11.03
N THR A 5 -4.00 -10.01 -12.09
CA THR A 5 -4.02 -10.83 -13.32
C THR A 5 -2.77 -10.67 -14.19
N CYS A 6 -2.15 -9.49 -14.18
CA CYS A 6 -0.94 -9.23 -14.98
C CYS A 6 0.36 -9.60 -14.25
N PHE A 7 0.43 -9.37 -12.93
CA PHE A 7 1.66 -9.54 -12.13
C PHE A 7 1.51 -10.55 -10.97
N GLY A 8 0.36 -11.22 -10.84
CA GLY A 8 0.12 -12.16 -9.74
C GLY A 8 0.99 -13.41 -9.77
N MET A 9 1.37 -13.92 -10.95
CA MET A 9 2.15 -15.16 -11.06
C MET A 9 3.60 -15.04 -10.57
N ASN A 10 4.18 -13.84 -10.55
CA ASN A 10 5.58 -13.67 -10.13
C ASN A 10 5.72 -13.68 -8.61
N VAL A 11 4.88 -12.91 -7.90
CA VAL A 11 5.06 -12.69 -6.44
C VAL A 11 3.74 -12.58 -5.67
N GLY A 12 2.59 -12.83 -6.30
CA GLY A 12 1.29 -12.91 -5.61
C GLY A 12 0.67 -11.55 -5.23
N TYR A 13 1.17 -10.45 -5.82
CA TYR A 13 0.74 -9.07 -5.59
C TYR A 13 0.68 -8.66 -4.11
N PRO A 14 1.82 -8.54 -3.43
CA PRO A 14 1.88 -8.04 -2.07
C PRO A 14 1.97 -6.52 -2.08
N ILE A 15 0.85 -5.84 -2.32
CA ILE A 15 0.81 -4.37 -2.33
C ILE A 15 0.61 -3.78 -0.93
N ASN A 16 0.24 -4.60 0.05
CA ASN A 16 -0.10 -4.14 1.39
C ASN A 16 0.68 -4.96 2.43
N PRO A 17 1.48 -4.32 3.30
CA PRO A 17 2.19 -5.02 4.37
C PRO A 17 1.25 -5.81 5.30
N ALA A 18 0.07 -5.28 5.63
CA ALA A 18 -0.89 -5.95 6.51
C ALA A 18 -1.50 -7.21 5.87
N ARG A 19 -1.63 -7.21 4.54
CA ARG A 19 -2.13 -8.35 3.76
C ARG A 19 -1.17 -9.54 3.77
N ASP A 20 0.13 -9.30 3.98
CA ASP A 20 1.15 -10.35 4.08
C ASP A 20 1.49 -10.72 5.54
N LEU A 21 1.48 -9.76 6.46
CA LEU A 21 1.87 -9.99 7.87
C LEU A 21 0.81 -10.79 8.66
N GLY A 22 -0.48 -10.50 8.45
CA GLY A 22 -1.58 -11.15 9.18
C GLY A 22 -1.65 -12.67 8.96
N PRO A 23 -1.72 -13.15 7.70
CA PRO A 23 -1.72 -14.57 7.39
C PRO A 23 -0.43 -15.28 7.83
N ARG A 24 0.72 -14.61 7.82
CA ARG A 24 1.99 -15.16 8.33
C ARG A 24 1.99 -15.33 9.83
N LEU A 25 1.44 -14.37 10.59
CA LEU A 25 1.35 -14.48 12.04
C LEU A 25 0.38 -15.60 12.45
N PHE A 26 -0.74 -15.75 11.75
CA PHE A 26 -1.63 -16.88 11.95
C PHE A 26 -0.94 -18.21 11.63
N SER A 27 -0.22 -18.27 10.51
CA SER A 27 0.53 -19.46 10.09
C SER A 27 1.69 -19.78 11.05
N LEU A 28 2.29 -18.80 11.73
CA LEU A 28 3.30 -19.05 12.78
C LEU A 28 2.69 -19.87 13.93
N VAL A 29 1.46 -19.56 14.33
CA VAL A 29 0.79 -20.25 15.44
C VAL A 29 0.39 -21.67 15.03
N VAL A 30 -0.02 -21.86 13.77
CA VAL A 30 -0.53 -23.15 13.28
C VAL A 30 0.57 -24.09 12.77
N TYR A 31 1.57 -23.56 12.05
CA TYR A 31 2.62 -24.33 11.37
C TYR A 31 4.03 -24.11 11.97
N GLY A 32 4.19 -23.19 12.91
CA GLY A 32 5.47 -22.93 13.58
C GLY A 32 6.40 -21.98 12.81
N LYS A 33 7.69 -21.95 13.20
CA LYS A 33 8.67 -20.97 12.71
C LYS A 33 9.12 -21.16 11.25
N GLU A 34 8.79 -22.28 10.63
CA GLU A 34 9.19 -22.56 9.23
C GLU A 34 8.56 -21.59 8.23
N VAL A 35 7.43 -20.98 8.58
CA VAL A 35 6.70 -19.98 7.76
C VAL A 35 7.51 -18.70 7.50
N PHE A 36 8.49 -18.39 8.37
CA PHE A 36 9.42 -17.27 8.17
C PHE A 36 10.73 -17.67 7.50
N THR A 37 11.00 -18.97 7.37
CA THR A 37 12.32 -19.47 7.00
C THR A 37 12.33 -20.09 5.60
N HIS A 38 11.25 -20.74 5.18
CA HIS A 38 11.09 -21.34 3.85
C HIS A 38 10.28 -20.43 2.92
N PRO A 39 10.68 -20.21 1.64
CA PRO A 39 11.89 -20.65 0.92
C PRO A 39 13.10 -19.68 1.01
N TYR A 40 12.87 -18.42 1.41
CA TYR A 40 13.94 -17.46 1.69
C TYR A 40 13.68 -16.75 3.02
N ARG A 41 14.66 -16.81 3.93
CA ARG A 41 14.56 -16.23 5.30
C ARG A 41 14.20 -14.74 5.32
N THR A 42 14.44 -14.02 4.23
CA THR A 42 14.23 -12.56 4.13
C THR A 42 12.95 -12.20 3.35
N TRP A 43 12.21 -13.19 2.82
CA TRP A 43 11.10 -12.90 1.91
C TRP A 43 9.94 -12.13 2.57
N PHE A 44 9.79 -12.19 3.90
CA PHE A 44 8.79 -11.42 4.62
C PHE A 44 9.06 -9.90 4.65
N LEU A 45 10.30 -9.46 4.39
CA LEU A 45 10.65 -8.05 4.36
C LEU A 45 10.29 -7.38 3.02
N VAL A 46 10.33 -8.14 1.93
CA VAL A 46 9.99 -7.67 0.58
C VAL A 46 8.58 -7.05 0.52
N PRO A 47 7.50 -7.71 0.98
CA PRO A 47 6.14 -7.15 0.96
C PRO A 47 5.93 -6.02 1.98
N ILE A 48 6.89 -5.73 2.86
CA ILE A 48 6.83 -4.62 3.81
C ILE A 48 7.53 -3.40 3.23
N ILE A 49 8.77 -3.57 2.81
CA ILE A 49 9.63 -2.46 2.38
C ILE A 49 9.26 -2.01 0.95
N ALA A 50 9.00 -2.95 0.04
CA ALA A 50 8.74 -2.60 -1.37
C ALA A 50 7.47 -1.77 -1.57
N PRO A 51 6.33 -2.02 -0.88
CA PRO A 51 5.17 -1.15 -1.00
C PRO A 51 5.38 0.23 -0.37
N MET A 52 6.12 0.33 0.73
CA MET A 52 6.40 1.62 1.37
C MET A 52 7.25 2.52 0.48
N THR A 53 8.35 2.00 -0.08
CA THR A 53 9.20 2.76 -0.99
C THR A 53 8.51 3.02 -2.33
N GLY A 54 7.76 2.03 -2.84
CA GLY A 54 6.98 2.16 -4.07
C GLY A 54 5.89 3.22 -3.97
N ALA A 55 5.14 3.28 -2.87
CA ALA A 55 4.11 4.29 -2.65
C ALA A 55 4.70 5.71 -2.59
N MET A 56 5.85 5.87 -1.93
CA MET A 56 6.53 7.16 -1.86
C MET A 56 6.99 7.63 -3.24
N VAL A 57 7.69 6.78 -4.00
CA VAL A 57 8.15 7.14 -5.35
C VAL A 57 6.97 7.41 -6.29
N PHE A 58 5.91 6.60 -6.22
CA PHE A 58 4.75 6.78 -7.08
C PHE A 58 3.95 8.04 -6.74
N GLY A 59 3.79 8.40 -5.47
CA GLY A 59 3.12 9.64 -5.07
C GLY A 59 3.81 10.88 -5.65
N TRP A 60 5.14 10.91 -5.61
CA TRP A 60 5.93 11.98 -6.23
C TRP A 60 5.78 11.99 -7.75
N ALA A 61 5.83 10.82 -8.39
CA ALA A 61 5.62 10.70 -9.83
C ALA A 61 4.21 11.18 -10.24
N TYR A 62 3.18 10.90 -9.44
CA TYR A 62 1.82 11.38 -9.69
C TYR A 62 1.73 12.91 -9.60
N HIS A 63 2.30 13.51 -8.56
CA HIS A 63 2.33 14.97 -8.44
C HIS A 63 3.01 15.65 -9.63
N ILE A 64 4.15 15.13 -10.07
CA ILE A 64 4.90 15.71 -11.19
C ILE A 64 4.16 15.54 -12.52
N CYS A 65 3.64 14.33 -12.79
CA CYS A 65 3.05 14.02 -14.09
C CYS A 65 1.64 14.55 -14.25
N ALA A 66 0.79 14.38 -13.22
CA ALA A 66 -0.63 14.68 -13.30
C ALA A 66 -1.04 15.82 -12.36
N GLY A 67 -0.60 15.80 -11.11
CA GLY A 67 -1.01 16.78 -10.10
C GLY A 67 -0.66 18.22 -10.48
N MET A 68 0.52 18.46 -11.05
CA MET A 68 0.94 19.79 -11.51
C MET A 68 0.20 20.31 -12.74
N HIS A 69 -0.48 19.43 -13.49
CA HIS A 69 -1.19 19.79 -14.72
C HIS A 69 -2.70 19.94 -14.51
N ILE A 70 -3.20 19.63 -13.30
CA ILE A 70 -4.58 19.86 -12.92
C ILE A 70 -4.66 21.28 -12.33
N PRO A 71 -5.49 22.18 -12.89
CA PRO A 71 -5.70 23.49 -12.30
C PRO A 71 -6.34 23.31 -10.91
N ASP A 72 -5.84 24.05 -9.93
CA ASP A 72 -6.44 24.08 -8.59
C ASP A 72 -7.78 24.84 -8.69
N ASP A 73 -8.89 24.11 -8.59
CA ASP A 73 -10.20 24.73 -8.37
C ASP A 73 -10.22 25.26 -6.92
N GLU A 74 -10.23 26.59 -6.74
CA GLU A 74 -10.20 27.30 -5.44
C GLU A 74 -11.38 26.99 -4.48
N ASP A 75 -12.20 25.97 -4.75
CA ASP A 75 -13.47 25.72 -4.04
C ASP A 75 -13.37 24.73 -2.86
N SER A 76 -12.20 24.17 -2.55
CA SER A 76 -12.09 23.13 -1.51
C SER A 76 -11.85 23.65 -0.09
N GLU A 77 -11.28 24.85 0.10
CA GLU A 77 -11.07 25.41 1.45
C GLU A 77 -12.38 25.86 2.13
N GLY A 78 -13.41 26.19 1.34
CA GLY A 78 -14.72 26.60 1.85
C GLY A 78 -15.58 25.46 2.40
N ASN A 79 -15.38 24.22 1.93
CA ASN A 79 -16.26 23.09 2.26
C ASN A 79 -15.81 22.33 3.53
N ASP A 80 -14.50 22.27 3.79
CA ASP A 80 -13.98 21.61 5.00
C ASP A 80 -14.20 22.49 6.25
N THR A 81 -14.01 23.80 6.12
CA THR A 81 -14.36 24.78 7.16
C THR A 81 -15.88 24.81 7.41
N ALA A 82 -16.71 24.76 6.37
CA ALA A 82 -18.17 24.76 6.52
C ALA A 82 -18.73 23.46 7.11
N ARG A 83 -18.04 22.32 6.97
CA ARG A 83 -18.41 21.04 7.59
C ARG A 83 -18.01 20.98 9.06
N ASP A 84 -16.84 21.52 9.41
CA ASP A 84 -16.39 21.60 10.80
C ASP A 84 -17.30 22.52 11.64
N VAL A 85 -17.67 23.70 11.10
CA VAL A 85 -18.57 24.65 11.76
C VAL A 85 -20.02 24.14 11.88
N ARG A 86 -20.48 23.26 10.99
CA ARG A 86 -21.84 22.68 11.05
C ARG A 86 -21.97 21.51 12.02
N THR A 87 -20.85 21.00 12.54
CA THR A 87 -20.82 19.82 13.43
C THR A 87 -20.48 20.18 14.87
N ALA A 88 -20.37 21.49 15.19
CA ALA A 88 -20.13 22.04 16.52
C ALA A 88 -21.41 22.58 17.19
#